data_AF-A0A3Q1GY20-F1
#
_entry.id   AF-A0A3Q1GY20-F1
#
_cell.length_a   1.000
_cell.length_b   1.000
_cell.length_c   1.000
_cell.angle_alpha   90.00
_cell.angle_beta   90.00
_cell.angle_gamma   90.00
#
_symmetry.space_group_name_H-M   'P 1'
#
loop_
_entity.id
_entity.type
_entity.pdbx_description
1 polymer ?
#
loop_
_entity_poly.entity_id
_entity_poly.type
_entity_poly.pdbx_seq_one_letter_code
_entity_poly.pdbx_strand_id
1 'polypeptide(L)' 'ALFCSSVFCVWSEIRLEQSPSELKRPGETVKISCVTSGYTMTI' A
#
# COMPACT_ATOMS: atom_id res chain seq x y z
N ALA A 1 0.55 -13.99 22.14
CA ALA A 1 0.30 -15.10 21.21
C ALA A 1 -1.09 -15.65 21.49
N LEU A 2 -2.11 -15.16 20.79
CA LEU A 2 -3.49 -15.61 20.95
C LEU A 2 -3.79 -16.61 19.82
N PHE A 3 -4.16 -17.81 20.24
CA PHE A 3 -4.32 -19.02 19.44
C PHE A 3 -5.62 -18.92 18.61
N CYS A 4 -5.52 -18.86 17.27
CA CYS A 4 -6.68 -18.89 16.37
C CYS A 4 -7.14 -20.35 16.20
N SER A 5 -8.26 -20.72 16.82
CA SER A 5 -8.83 -22.06 16.78
C SER A 5 -9.65 -22.30 15.50
N SER A 6 -9.12 -23.21 14.66
CA SER A 6 -9.75 -24.07 13.65
C SER A 6 -10.65 -23.50 12.54
N VAL A 7 -10.98 -22.21 12.49
CA VAL A 7 -11.56 -21.58 11.29
C VAL A 7 -10.70 -20.37 10.97
N PHE A 8 -9.91 -20.49 9.89
CA PHE A 8 -8.86 -19.57 9.47
C PHE A 8 -9.14 -18.09 9.76
N CYS A 9 -8.39 -17.51 10.71
CA CYS A 9 -8.34 -16.07 10.86
C CYS A 9 -7.60 -15.51 9.63
N VAL A 10 -8.34 -15.00 8.65
CA VAL A 10 -7.74 -14.25 7.54
C VAL A 10 -7.49 -12.84 8.04
N TRP A 11 -6.23 -12.54 8.33
CA TRP A 11 -5.78 -11.17 8.57
C TRP A 11 -5.51 -10.53 7.21
N SER A 12 -6.22 -9.44 6.88
CA SER A 12 -5.95 -8.64 5.68
C SER A 12 -5.39 -7.27 6.10
N GLU A 13 -4.11 -7.03 5.81
CA GLU A 13 -3.48 -5.72 5.99
C GLU A 13 -3.62 -4.89 4.72
N ILE A 14 -4.03 -3.62 4.87
CA ILE A 14 -3.93 -2.63 3.82
C ILE A 14 -2.53 -2.02 3.91
N ARG A 15 -1.64 -2.40 2.99
CA ARG A 15 -0.28 -1.84 2.91
C ARG A 15 -0.26 -0.74 1.86
N LEU A 16 0.07 0.47 2.31
CA LEU A 16 0.38 1.62 1.45
C LEU A 16 1.89 1.68 1.25
N GLU A 17 2.38 1.27 0.09
CA GLU A 17 3.78 1.45 -0.29
C GLU A 17 3.92 2.73 -1.09
N GLN A 18 4.73 3.66 -0.59
CA GLN A 18 5.08 4.88 -1.29
C GLN A 18 6.47 4.74 -1.90
N SER A 19 6.61 5.09 -3.17
CA SER A 19 7.92 5.19 -3.81
C SER A 19 8.76 6.26 -3.12
N PRO A 20 10.08 6.06 -2.96
CA PRO A 20 10.97 7.05 -2.36
C PRO A 20 10.90 8.38 -3.14
N SER A 21 11.12 9.48 -2.43
CA SER A 21 11.08 10.82 -3.02
C SER A 21 12.18 10.98 -4.07
N GLU A 22 11.80 11.16 -5.33
CA GLU A 22 12.74 11.52 -6.40
C GLU A 22 13.15 12.99 -6.26
N LEU A 23 14.42 13.24 -5.94
CA LEU A 23 15.00 14.58 -6.05
C LEU A 23 15.39 14.83 -7.50
N LYS A 24 14.65 15.72 -8.17
CA LYS A 24 14.91 16.14 -9.55
C LYS A 24 15.29 17.60 -9.65
N ARG A 25 15.95 17.96 -10.75
CA ARG A 25 16.36 19.34 -11.02
C ARG A 25 15.15 20.19 -11.38
N PRO A 26 15.19 21.51 -11.12
CA PRO A 26 14.15 22.43 -11.60
C PRO A 26 14.01 22.31 -13.13
N GLY A 27 12.79 22.06 -13.61
CA GLY A 27 12.49 21.85 -15.04
C GLY A 27 12.29 20.39 -15.46
N GLU A 28 12.61 19.43 -14.59
CA GLU A 28 12.33 18.00 -14.82
C GLU A 28 10.96 17.60 -14.26
N THR A 29 10.32 16.61 -14.89
CA THR A 29 9.01 16.10 -14.43
C THR A 29 9.21 15.02 -13.37
N VAL A 30 8.51 15.18 -12.24
CA VAL A 30 8.42 14.16 -11.18
C VAL A 30 7.16 13.32 -11.41
N LYS A 31 7.31 12.00 -11.45
CA LYS A 31 6.19 11.07 -11.53
C LYS A 31 5.91 10.52 -10.13
N ILE A 32 4.70 10.73 -9.63
CA ILE A 32 4.25 10.21 -8.33
C ILE A 32 3.33 9.03 -8.60
N SER A 33 3.61 7.87 -7.98
CA SER A 33 2.79 6.67 -8.09
C SER A 33 2.46 6.10 -6.71
N CYS A 34 1.22 5.65 -6.53
CA CYS A 34 0.78 4.91 -5.35
C CYS A 34 -0.02 3.67 -5.80
N VAL A 35 0.23 2.53 -5.15
CA VAL A 35 -0.49 1.28 -5.38
C VAL A 35 -1.33 0.96 -4.15
N THR A 36 -2.64 0.84 -4.32
CA THR A 36 -3.57 0.41 -3.27
C THR A 36 -3.68 -1.10 -3.26
N SER A 37 -3.53 -1.71 -2.08
CA SER A 37 -3.66 -3.16 -1.88
C SER A 37 -4.86 -3.47 -0.98
N GLY A 38 -5.58 -4.55 -1.29
CA GLY A 38 -6.54 -5.18 -0.37
C GLY A 38 -7.99 -4.71 -0.42
N TYR A 39 -8.37 -3.77 -1.31
CA TYR A 39 -9.77 -3.32 -1.42
C TYR A 39 -10.03 -2.56 -2.74
N THR A 40 -11.27 -2.63 -3.24
CA THR A 40 -11.72 -1.87 -4.41
C THR A 40 -12.12 -0.48 -3.97
N MET A 41 -11.47 0.55 -4.55
CA MET A 41 -11.93 1.94 -4.45
C MET A 41 -13.34 2.02 -5.03
N THR A 42 -14.36 2.06 -4.16
CA THR A 42 -15.73 2.35 -4.57
C THR A 42 -15.89 3.86 -4.58
N ILE A 43 -16.40 4.37 -5.71
CA ILE A 43 -16.54 5.79 -6.03
C ILE A 43 -17.78 6.37 -5.35
#